data_AF-A0A2W4X9X1-F1
#
_entry.id   AF-A0A2W4X9X1-F1
#
_cell.length_a   1.000
_cell.length_b   1.000
_cell.length_c   1.000
_cell.angle_alpha   90.00
_cell.angle_beta   90.00
_cell.angle_gamma   90.00
#
_symmetry.space_group_name_H-M   'P 1'
#
loop_
_entity.id
_entity.type
_entity.pdbx_description
1 polymer ?
#
loop_
_entity_poly.entity_id
_entity_poly.type
_entity_poly.pdbx_seq_one_letter_code
_entity_poly.pdbx_strand_id
1 'polypeptide(L)'
;MSTASFEIRGWHVLTAILLFFGAIIAVNVTFAVYAVRSFPGEDVRRSYLQGLRYNDTLAERRAQAALGWQAGAELRSDAEGAVLEVVLGAGDAAPIDGAALTGGLEWPTSAQFDRALTFEPQGNGRYVARLGTLTPGRWRLRARAERGDGALDFESEITWRP
;
A
#
# COMPACT_ATOMS: atom_id res chain seq x y z
N MET A 1 63.73 -9.19 29.41
CA MET A 1 62.44 -8.77 28.83
C MET A 1 61.51 -9.96 28.90
N SER A 2 60.47 -9.92 29.74
CA SER A 2 59.51 -11.02 29.86
C SER A 2 58.45 -10.85 28.78
N THR A 3 58.51 -11.65 27.73
CA THR A 3 57.41 -11.79 26.77
C THR A 3 56.34 -12.67 27.40
N ALA A 4 55.31 -12.05 27.98
CA ALA A 4 54.14 -12.78 28.43
C ALA A 4 53.46 -13.44 27.23
N SER A 5 53.47 -14.78 27.16
CA SER A 5 52.74 -15.53 26.15
C SER A 5 51.25 -15.52 26.48
N PHE A 6 50.43 -14.93 25.60
CA PHE A 6 48.98 -15.00 25.73
C PHE A 6 48.50 -16.39 25.30
N GLU A 7 48.03 -17.19 26.26
CA GLU A 7 47.50 -18.52 26.01
C GLU A 7 45.96 -18.47 25.94
N ILE A 8 45.40 -18.81 24.77
CA ILE A 8 43.96 -18.85 24.53
C ILE A 8 43.37 -20.02 25.33
N ARG A 9 42.83 -19.72 26.52
CA ARG A 9 41.99 -20.66 27.28
C ARG A 9 40.57 -20.74 26.74
N GLY A 10 39.85 -21.83 27.04
CA GLY A 10 38.48 -22.06 26.55
C GLY A 10 37.47 -20.95 26.87
N TRP A 11 37.66 -20.21 27.97
CA TRP A 11 36.80 -19.07 28.29
C TRP A 11 37.02 -17.88 27.33
N HIS A 12 38.23 -17.67 26.81
CA HIS A 12 38.48 -16.62 25.81
C HIS A 12 37.76 -16.94 24.50
N VAL A 13 37.75 -18.22 24.10
CA VAL A 13 37.02 -18.69 22.91
C VAL A 13 35.51 -18.55 23.12
N LEU A 14 35.00 -18.92 24.29
CA LEU A 14 33.59 -18.75 24.64
C LEU A 14 33.16 -17.28 24.58
N THR A 15 33.94 -16.36 25.18
CA THR A 15 33.67 -14.92 25.14
C THR A 15 33.73 -14.38 23.72
N ALA A 16 34.70 -14.80 22.91
CA ALA A 16 34.82 -14.38 21.51
C ALA A 16 33.62 -14.84 20.66
N ILE A 17 33.16 -16.08 20.86
CA ILE A 17 31.97 -16.63 20.20
C ILE A 17 30.72 -15.84 20.60
N LEU A 18 30.52 -15.61 21.90
CA LEU A 18 29.36 -14.86 22.39
C LEU A 18 29.34 -13.42 21.88
N LEU A 19 30.49 -12.74 21.84
CA LEU A 19 30.59 -11.40 21.28
C LEU A 19 30.30 -11.37 19.78
N PHE A 20 30.82 -12.35 19.04
CA PHE A 20 30.58 -12.44 17.60
C PHE A 20 29.09 -12.63 17.28
N PHE A 21 28.45 -13.65 17.87
CA PHE A 21 27.02 -13.88 17.66
C PHE A 21 26.16 -12.75 18.22
N GLY A 22 26.55 -12.17 19.37
CA GLY A 22 25.87 -11.01 19.96
C GLY A 22 25.86 -9.81 19.02
N ALA A 23 27.00 -9.50 18.37
CA ALA A 23 27.09 -8.42 17.39
C ALA A 23 26.18 -8.68 16.17
N ILE A 24 26.20 -9.90 15.63
CA ILE A 24 25.34 -10.28 14.50
C ILE A 24 23.85 -10.15 14.86
N ILE A 25 23.45 -10.65 16.04
CA ILE A 25 22.08 -10.53 16.54
C ILE A 25 21.69 -9.05 16.70
N ALA A 26 22.55 -8.22 17.29
CA ALA A 26 22.29 -6.80 17.49
C ALA A 26 22.05 -6.06 16.16
N VAL A 27 22.87 -6.33 15.14
CA VAL A 27 22.70 -5.77 13.79
C VAL A 27 21.39 -6.26 13.16
N ASN A 28 21.12 -7.57 13.23
CA ASN A 28 19.89 -8.15 12.67
C ASN A 28 18.62 -7.60 13.32
N VAL A 29 18.61 -7.46 14.65
CA VAL A 29 17.48 -6.85 15.38
C VAL A 29 17.34 -5.37 15.01
N THR A 30 18.44 -4.65 14.86
CA THR A 30 18.41 -3.24 14.42
C THR A 30 17.79 -3.11 13.03
N PHE A 31 18.18 -3.96 12.07
CA PHE A 31 17.57 -4.01 10.76
C PHE A 31 16.10 -4.44 10.81
N ALA A 32 15.71 -5.42 11.64
CA ALA A 32 14.32 -5.81 11.82
C ALA A 32 13.47 -4.66 12.40
N VAL A 33 13.99 -3.93 13.40
CA VAL A 33 13.34 -2.76 13.98
C VAL A 33 13.21 -1.64 12.95
N TYR A 34 14.24 -1.37 12.15
CA TYR A 34 14.14 -0.41 11.06
C TYR A 34 13.17 -0.86 9.98
N ALA A 35 13.17 -2.12 9.56
CA ALA A 35 12.22 -2.63 8.57
C ALA A 35 10.77 -2.48 9.06
N VAL A 36 10.48 -2.86 10.32
CA VAL A 36 9.13 -2.71 10.91
C VAL A 36 8.74 -1.25 11.10
N ARG A 37 9.68 -0.36 11.43
CA ARG A 37 9.39 1.07 11.62
C ARG A 37 9.31 1.86 10.31
N SER A 38 10.03 1.44 9.28
CA SER A 38 10.16 2.15 8.00
C SER A 38 9.21 1.64 6.91
N PHE A 39 8.63 0.44 7.04
CA PHE A 39 7.71 -0.13 6.05
C PHE A 39 6.45 -0.77 6.69
N PRO A 40 5.45 0.02 7.11
CA PRO A 40 4.13 -0.51 7.43
C PRO A 40 3.23 -0.73 6.19
N GLY A 41 3.74 -0.51 4.97
CA GLY A 41 2.95 -0.52 3.74
C GLY A 41 3.55 -1.38 2.64
N GLU A 42 3.58 -2.70 2.82
CA GLU A 42 3.60 -3.63 1.68
C GLU A 42 2.32 -4.44 1.70
N ASP A 43 1.39 -4.00 0.85
CA ASP A 43 0.18 -4.70 0.50
C ASP A 43 0.53 -5.91 -0.38
N VAL A 44 1.03 -6.98 0.23
CA VAL A 44 1.03 -8.31 -0.40
C VAL A 44 0.69 -9.36 0.65
N ARG A 45 -0.51 -9.25 1.22
CA ARG A 45 -1.13 -10.37 1.93
C ARG A 45 -1.67 -11.38 0.92
N ARG A 46 -0.81 -12.02 0.12
CA ARG A 46 -1.23 -13.12 -0.77
C ARG A 46 -0.16 -14.02 -1.42
N SER A 47 1.10 -14.01 -0.99
CA SER A 47 2.13 -14.88 -1.61
C SER A 47 2.49 -16.17 -0.83
N TYR A 48 1.67 -16.65 0.12
CA TYR A 48 2.07 -17.86 0.90
C TYR A 48 0.99 -18.92 1.19
N LEU A 49 -0.27 -18.75 0.76
CA LEU A 49 -1.28 -19.82 0.91
C LEU A 49 -1.76 -20.36 -0.44
N GLN A 50 -0.81 -20.50 -1.36
CA GLN A 50 -0.97 -21.24 -2.61
C GLN A 50 -0.50 -22.68 -2.37
N GLY A 51 -1.38 -23.51 -1.81
CA GLY A 51 -1.10 -24.92 -1.63
C GLY A 51 -2.26 -25.64 -0.97
N LEU A 52 -3.11 -26.26 -1.79
CA LEU A 52 -4.26 -27.09 -1.43
C LEU A 52 -5.53 -26.32 -1.02
N ARG A 53 -6.51 -26.36 -1.94
CA ARG A 53 -7.90 -25.81 -1.91
C ARG A 53 -8.11 -24.43 -2.56
N TYR A 54 -7.39 -24.16 -3.64
CA TYR A 54 -7.51 -22.96 -4.47
C TYR A 54 -8.69 -22.96 -5.47
N ASN A 55 -9.37 -24.10 -5.70
CA ASN A 55 -10.32 -24.20 -6.82
C ASN A 55 -11.73 -23.65 -6.52
N ASP A 56 -12.22 -23.75 -5.29
CA ASP A 56 -13.62 -23.39 -5.01
C ASP A 56 -13.82 -21.90 -4.70
N THR A 57 -12.80 -21.19 -4.20
CA THR A 57 -12.88 -19.75 -3.88
C THR A 57 -12.61 -18.82 -5.07
N LEU A 58 -12.22 -19.36 -6.22
CA LEU A 58 -12.01 -18.57 -7.44
C LEU A 58 -13.27 -18.42 -8.29
N ALA A 59 -14.26 -19.31 -8.16
CA ALA A 59 -15.51 -19.18 -8.91
C ALA A 59 -16.33 -17.97 -8.43
N GLU A 60 -16.43 -17.78 -7.11
CA GLU A 60 -17.13 -16.64 -6.52
C GLU A 60 -16.39 -15.31 -6.75
N ARG A 61 -15.05 -15.31 -6.67
CA ARG A 61 -14.25 -14.09 -6.95
C ARG A 61 -14.19 -13.73 -8.44
N ARG A 62 -14.24 -14.71 -9.35
CA ARG A 62 -14.33 -14.45 -10.80
C ARG A 62 -15.73 -13.99 -11.22
N ALA A 63 -16.80 -14.48 -10.57
CA ALA A 63 -18.14 -13.96 -10.80
C ALA A 63 -18.26 -12.49 -10.37
N GLN A 64 -17.58 -12.08 -9.30
CA GLN A 64 -17.55 -10.70 -8.81
C GLN A 64 -16.62 -9.79 -9.65
N ALA A 65 -15.52 -10.31 -10.20
CA ALA A 65 -14.64 -9.59 -11.12
C ALA A 65 -15.19 -9.47 -12.57
N ALA A 66 -16.28 -10.16 -12.89
CA ALA A 66 -16.83 -10.27 -14.25
C ALA A 66 -17.98 -9.30 -14.58
N LEU A 67 -18.26 -8.29 -13.75
CA LEU A 67 -19.23 -7.22 -14.09
C LEU A 67 -18.66 -6.17 -15.06
N GLY A 68 -17.36 -6.24 -15.39
CA GLY A 68 -16.71 -5.30 -16.29
C GLY A 68 -16.62 -3.89 -15.73
N TRP A 69 -16.57 -3.75 -14.40
CA TRP A 69 -16.37 -2.45 -13.75
C TRP A 69 -14.99 -1.88 -14.09
N GLN A 70 -14.96 -0.60 -14.39
CA GLN A 70 -13.80 0.18 -14.77
C GLN A 70 -13.80 1.47 -13.96
N ALA A 71 -12.61 1.92 -13.56
CA ALA A 71 -12.42 3.16 -12.83
C ALA A 71 -11.39 4.03 -13.55
N GLY A 72 -11.75 5.29 -13.80
CA GLY A 72 -10.83 6.34 -14.21
C GLY A 72 -10.64 7.33 -13.06
N ALA A 73 -9.43 7.87 -12.91
CA ALA A 73 -9.14 8.85 -11.85
C ALA A 73 -8.24 9.96 -12.38
N GLU A 74 -8.56 11.21 -12.01
CA GLU A 74 -7.81 12.40 -12.41
C GLU A 74 -7.83 13.48 -11.33
N LEU A 75 -6.77 14.28 -11.29
CA LEU A 75 -6.68 15.46 -10.43
C LEU A 75 -7.01 16.71 -11.23
N ARG A 76 -7.89 17.54 -10.68
CA ARG A 76 -8.28 18.85 -11.23
C ARG A 76 -7.98 19.96 -10.22
N SER A 77 -7.80 21.18 -10.72
CA SER A 77 -7.75 22.39 -9.89
C SER A 77 -9.14 22.98 -9.73
N ASP A 78 -9.44 23.41 -8.51
CA ASP A 78 -10.63 24.20 -8.15
C ASP A 78 -10.18 25.42 -7.31
N ALA A 79 -11.10 26.34 -7.02
CA ALA A 79 -10.85 27.55 -6.22
C ALA A 79 -10.24 27.27 -4.83
N GLU A 80 -10.48 26.07 -4.29
CA GLU A 80 -10.04 25.63 -2.97
C GLU A 80 -8.77 24.74 -3.00
N GLY A 81 -8.27 24.40 -4.20
CA GLY A 81 -7.06 23.59 -4.38
C GLY A 81 -7.26 22.37 -5.29
N ALA A 82 -6.56 21.28 -4.98
CA ALA A 82 -6.63 20.03 -5.73
C ALA A 82 -7.91 19.26 -5.41
N VAL A 83 -8.57 18.75 -6.44
CA VAL A 83 -9.77 17.93 -6.36
C VAL A 83 -9.52 16.64 -7.14
N LEU A 84 -9.68 15.50 -6.48
CA LEU A 84 -9.62 14.19 -7.12
C LEU A 84 -11.00 13.81 -7.63
N GLU A 85 -11.11 13.54 -8.92
CA GLU A 85 -12.31 13.02 -9.56
C GLU A 85 -12.08 11.56 -9.95
N VAL A 86 -13.01 10.69 -9.55
CA VAL A 86 -13.06 9.27 -9.92
C VAL A 86 -14.35 9.02 -10.67
N VAL A 87 -14.26 8.38 -11.83
CA VAL A 87 -15.40 7.95 -12.64
C VAL A 87 -15.45 6.43 -12.66
N LEU A 88 -16.56 5.87 -12.17
CA LEU A 88 -16.85 4.44 -12.17
C LEU A 88 -17.86 4.11 -13.28
N GLY A 89 -17.52 3.14 -14.11
CA GLY A 89 -18.39 2.64 -15.17
C GLY A 89 -18.37 1.11 -15.26
N ALA A 90 -19.35 0.52 -15.93
CA ALA A 90 -19.41 -0.90 -16.25
C ALA A 90 -19.68 -1.13 -17.74
N GLY A 91 -19.15 -2.20 -18.33
CA GLY A 91 -19.46 -2.59 -19.71
C GLY A 91 -19.26 -1.44 -20.71
N ASP A 92 -20.32 -1.05 -21.43
CA ASP A 92 -20.37 0.08 -22.37
C ASP A 92 -20.37 1.46 -21.69
N ALA A 93 -19.50 1.66 -20.68
CA ALA A 93 -19.41 2.88 -19.88
C ALA A 93 -20.71 3.28 -19.14
N ALA A 94 -21.53 2.29 -18.77
CA ALA A 94 -22.71 2.53 -17.95
C ALA A 94 -22.29 3.07 -16.56
N PRO A 95 -22.78 4.23 -16.12
CA PRO A 95 -22.35 4.85 -14.87
C PRO A 95 -22.72 3.99 -13.66
N ILE A 96 -21.78 3.85 -12.71
CA ILE A 96 -22.01 3.12 -11.46
C ILE A 96 -22.26 4.13 -10.34
N ASP A 97 -23.54 4.41 -10.10
CA ASP A 97 -23.97 5.20 -8.94
C ASP A 97 -24.20 4.33 -7.71
N GLY A 98 -24.09 4.95 -6.52
CA GLY A 98 -24.36 4.33 -5.23
C GLY A 98 -23.30 3.35 -4.73
N ALA A 99 -22.12 3.32 -5.35
CA ALA A 99 -20.99 2.54 -4.84
C ALA A 99 -20.35 3.27 -3.65
N ALA A 100 -20.04 2.52 -2.59
CA ALA A 100 -19.20 2.99 -1.51
C ALA A 100 -17.75 3.01 -2.00
N LEU A 101 -17.20 4.21 -2.18
CA LEU A 101 -15.81 4.40 -2.60
C LEU A 101 -14.95 4.76 -1.38
N THR A 102 -13.92 3.96 -1.15
CA THR A 102 -12.96 4.15 -0.06
C THR A 102 -11.54 4.12 -0.62
N GLY A 103 -10.60 4.88 -0.05
CA GLY A 103 -9.24 4.90 -0.57
C GLY A 103 -8.34 5.98 0.02
N GLY A 104 -7.12 6.00 -0.46
CA GLY A 104 -6.08 6.94 -0.08
C GLY A 104 -5.24 7.41 -1.26
N LEU A 105 -4.72 8.63 -1.18
CA LEU A 105 -3.60 9.08 -1.99
C LEU A 105 -2.32 8.83 -1.20
N GLU A 106 -1.44 8.04 -1.78
CA GLU A 106 -0.15 7.65 -1.20
C GLU A 106 0.99 8.39 -1.88
N TRP A 107 1.96 8.85 -1.09
CA TRP A 107 3.18 9.42 -1.64
C TRP A 107 4.23 8.33 -1.86
N PRO A 108 4.86 8.24 -3.05
CA PRO A 108 5.69 7.08 -3.42
C PRO A 108 6.85 6.79 -2.47
N THR A 109 7.38 7.82 -1.80
CA THR A 109 8.60 7.71 -0.98
C THR A 109 8.37 7.83 0.53
N SER A 110 7.16 8.16 0.98
CA SER A 110 6.90 8.36 2.41
C SER A 110 5.43 8.33 2.77
N ALA A 111 5.05 7.37 3.62
CA ALA A 111 3.69 7.21 4.12
C ALA A 111 3.19 8.39 4.97
N GLN A 112 4.07 9.29 5.42
CA GLN A 112 3.68 10.46 6.22
C GLN A 112 2.85 11.48 5.44
N PHE A 113 2.87 11.41 4.11
CA PHE A 113 2.10 12.29 3.23
C PHE A 113 0.80 11.64 2.75
N ASP A 114 0.53 10.40 3.18
CA ASP A 114 -0.66 9.68 2.75
C ASP A 114 -1.92 10.39 3.25
N ARG A 115 -2.87 10.55 2.35
CA ARG A 115 -4.12 11.27 2.59
C ARG A 115 -5.28 10.31 2.43
N ALA A 116 -6.02 10.08 3.51
CA ALA A 116 -7.31 9.40 3.44
C ALA A 116 -8.29 10.24 2.62
N LEU A 117 -9.04 9.59 1.74
CA LEU A 117 -9.98 10.24 0.83
C LEU A 117 -11.40 10.07 1.35
N THR A 118 -12.15 11.17 1.37
CA THR A 118 -13.59 11.14 1.54
C THR A 118 -14.21 11.46 0.19
N PHE A 119 -14.87 10.46 -0.40
CA PHE A 119 -15.50 10.60 -1.70
C PHE A 119 -16.95 11.01 -1.56
N GLU A 120 -17.33 12.10 -2.23
CA GLU A 120 -18.69 12.58 -2.37
C GLU A 120 -19.24 12.14 -3.74
N PRO A 121 -20.35 11.39 -3.79
CA PRO A 121 -20.99 11.04 -5.05
C PRO A 121 -21.60 12.30 -5.69
N GLN A 122 -21.25 12.57 -6.94
CA GLN A 122 -21.80 13.66 -7.77
C GLN A 122 -22.84 13.15 -8.79
N GLY A 123 -23.06 11.82 -8.83
CA GLY A 123 -23.94 11.16 -9.77
C GLY A 123 -23.28 10.89 -11.12
N ASN A 124 -23.96 10.11 -11.97
CA ASN A 124 -23.44 9.67 -13.27
C ASN A 124 -22.08 8.94 -13.15
N GLY A 125 -21.94 8.11 -12.11
CA GLY A 125 -20.73 7.35 -11.83
C GLY A 125 -19.56 8.19 -11.31
N ARG A 126 -19.75 9.48 -11.02
CA ARG A 126 -18.70 10.39 -10.61
C ARG A 126 -18.64 10.53 -9.08
N TYR A 127 -17.43 10.42 -8.55
CA TYR A 127 -17.11 10.54 -7.14
C TYR A 127 -15.97 11.53 -6.98
N VAL A 128 -16.10 12.49 -6.07
CA VAL A 128 -15.17 13.59 -5.91
C VAL A 128 -14.62 13.63 -4.50
N ALA A 129 -13.31 13.77 -4.35
CA ALA A 129 -12.65 14.02 -3.07
C ALA A 129 -11.89 15.36 -3.13
N ARG A 130 -12.25 16.29 -2.24
CA ARG A 130 -11.55 17.59 -2.11
C ARG A 130 -10.31 17.42 -1.26
N LEU A 131 -9.14 17.76 -1.79
CA LEU A 131 -7.85 17.56 -1.12
C LEU A 131 -7.27 18.87 -0.56
N GLY A 132 -7.74 20.02 -1.06
CA GLY A 132 -7.18 21.33 -0.76
C GLY A 132 -5.75 21.44 -1.27
N THR A 133 -4.83 21.94 -0.44
CA THR A 133 -3.42 22.05 -0.83
C THR A 133 -2.75 20.67 -0.93
N LEU A 134 -2.32 20.33 -2.16
CA LEU A 134 -1.59 19.12 -2.48
C LEU A 134 -0.20 19.46 -3.03
N THR A 135 0.83 18.75 -2.55
CA THR A 135 2.20 18.94 -3.04
C THR A 135 2.31 18.55 -4.52
N PRO A 136 2.90 19.39 -5.38
CA PRO A 136 3.14 19.05 -6.77
C PRO A 136 4.03 17.80 -6.87
N GLY A 137 3.64 16.86 -7.73
CA GLY A 137 4.37 15.60 -7.84
C GLY A 137 3.51 14.44 -8.27
N ARG A 138 4.10 13.26 -8.16
CA ARG A 138 3.49 11.99 -8.54
C ARG A 138 2.91 11.33 -7.31
N TRP A 139 1.64 11.00 -7.39
CA TRP A 139 0.85 10.38 -6.35
C TRP A 139 0.31 9.05 -6.83
N ARG A 140 0.14 8.11 -5.91
CA ARG A 140 -0.52 6.83 -6.17
C ARG A 140 -1.88 6.85 -5.50
N LEU A 141 -2.94 6.69 -6.27
CA LEU A 141 -4.29 6.46 -5.76
C LEU A 141 -4.47 4.96 -5.56
N ARG A 142 -4.82 4.54 -4.35
CA ARG A 142 -5.35 3.21 -4.07
C ARG A 142 -6.77 3.34 -3.55
N ALA A 143 -7.72 2.73 -4.26
CA ALA A 143 -9.13 2.83 -3.90
C ALA A 143 -9.88 1.53 -4.17
N ARG A 144 -10.97 1.36 -3.42
CA ARG A 144 -11.91 0.25 -3.51
C ARG A 144 -13.31 0.80 -3.65
N ALA A 145 -13.99 0.41 -4.72
CA ALA A 145 -15.40 0.64 -4.94
C ALA A 145 -16.19 -0.63 -4.58
N GLU A 146 -17.27 -0.48 -3.82
CA GLU A 146 -18.12 -1.61 -3.43
C GLU A 146 -19.60 -1.21 -3.52
N ARG A 147 -20.40 -2.03 -4.21
CA ARG A 147 -21.87 -1.92 -4.29
C ARG A 147 -22.44 -3.31 -4.07
N GLY A 148 -23.67 -3.45 -3.58
CA GLY A 148 -24.20 -4.76 -3.17
C GLY A 148 -24.14 -5.88 -4.22
N ASP A 149 -23.96 -5.55 -5.50
CA ASP A 149 -23.78 -6.46 -6.63
C ASP A 149 -22.31 -6.74 -7.01
N GLY A 150 -21.33 -5.95 -6.57
CA GLY A 150 -19.93 -6.12 -6.96
C GLY A 150 -18.92 -5.24 -6.21
N ALA A 151 -17.64 -5.58 -6.34
CA ALA A 151 -16.55 -4.78 -5.81
C ALA A 151 -15.37 -4.70 -6.79
N LEU A 152 -14.70 -3.55 -6.82
CA LEU A 152 -13.54 -3.25 -7.65
C LEU A 152 -12.45 -2.61 -6.80
N ASP A 153 -11.30 -3.28 -6.71
CA ASP A 153 -10.06 -2.67 -6.23
C ASP A 153 -9.30 -2.10 -7.44
N PHE A 154 -8.85 -0.85 -7.36
CA PHE A 154 -8.09 -0.22 -8.44
C PHE A 154 -6.97 0.67 -7.89
N GLU A 155 -5.90 0.76 -8.67
CA GLU A 155 -4.76 1.62 -8.40
C GLU A 155 -4.50 2.50 -9.63
N SER A 156 -4.20 3.78 -9.43
CA SER A 156 -3.87 4.71 -10.50
C SER A 156 -2.72 5.62 -10.11
N GLU A 157 -1.82 5.88 -11.05
CA GLU A 157 -0.73 6.84 -10.87
C GLU A 157 -1.14 8.20 -11.45
N ILE A 158 -1.19 9.22 -10.60
CA ILE A 158 -1.70 10.54 -10.96
C ILE A 158 -0.60 11.57 -10.70
N THR A 159 -0.36 12.44 -11.67
CA THR A 159 0.61 13.53 -11.52
C THR A 159 -0.12 14.83 -11.27
N TRP A 160 0.13 15.44 -10.12
CA TRP A 160 -0.39 16.76 -9.79
C TRP A 160 0.57 17.86 -10.24
N ARG A 161 0.04 18.80 -11.02
CA ARG A 161 0.69 20.05 -11.41
C ARG A 161 -0.35 21.17 -11.24
N PRO A 162 -0.13 22.12 -10.31
CA PRO A 162 -1.05 23.23 -10.08
C PRO A 162 -1.10 24.21 -11.26
#